data_AF-E8LK22-F1
#
_entry.id   AF-E8LK22-F1
#
_cell.length_a   1.000
_cell.length_b   1.000
_cell.length_c   1.000
_cell.angle_alpha   90.00
_cell.angle_beta   90.00
_cell.angle_gamma   90.00
#
_symmetry.space_group_name_H-M   'P 1'
#
loop_
_entity.id
_entity.type
_entity.pdbx_description
1 polymer ?
#
loop_
_entity_poly.entity_id
_entity_poly.type
_entity_poly.pdbx_seq_one_letter_code
_entity_poly.pdbx_strand_id
1 'polypeptide(L)'
;MTAKSFLSSHGWIDGSAKSNNISAINYPLQPIVSEPSGKPQNIVTIFINGLSYDSQDPKVTPYLLSLKQQSESYEQHYLPYRLLKDNLFASSYGVPLLYKDTFLNRNIQPVIFSEMAAQEYISRFVISQSSDLDPAVIERATGARANQIIFAKDDNETLNKAAQQIADWDHDRPYSTTVVLSDLFKARNRSEYDWQLKILDSRIVDLFNVLKINAHYDDTMIIVTSAAGNPFIQSDLTFNRSSQHVPLIIKWPGSDNMAVAVNKLSSPFDLPATVAKEILQVTTVPADYSLGENLKELSDRKFIVSDEPEIILIGSKDTTVYSDDGNALIEDNGKALRIRPNLENLIRAMRTLNRFKE
;
A
#
# COMPACT_ATOMS: atom_id res chain seq x y z
N MET A 1 -6.49 20.52 -29.22
CA MET A 1 -5.74 19.40 -28.62
C MET A 1 -6.73 18.32 -28.19
N THR A 2 -6.55 17.07 -28.64
CA THR A 2 -7.37 15.92 -28.25
C THR A 2 -6.63 15.08 -27.20
N ALA A 3 -7.34 14.28 -26.40
CA ALA A 3 -6.71 13.37 -25.43
C ALA A 3 -5.72 12.41 -26.11
N LYS A 4 -6.05 11.89 -27.30
CA LYS A 4 -5.13 11.08 -28.10
C LYS A 4 -3.83 11.84 -28.43
N SER A 5 -3.93 13.04 -29.02
CA SER A 5 -2.74 13.83 -29.33
C SER A 5 -1.91 14.18 -28.09
N PHE A 6 -2.59 14.40 -26.96
CA PHE A 6 -1.96 14.72 -25.68
C PHE A 6 -1.20 13.50 -25.11
N LEU A 7 -1.85 12.35 -25.01
CA LEU A 7 -1.25 11.09 -24.54
C LEU A 7 -0.06 10.67 -25.41
N SER A 8 -0.19 10.77 -26.74
CA SER A 8 0.91 10.48 -27.68
C SER A 8 2.09 11.41 -27.44
N SER A 9 1.87 12.73 -27.31
CA SER A 9 2.96 13.69 -27.04
C SER A 9 3.67 13.47 -25.70
N HIS A 10 3.07 12.70 -24.77
CA HIS A 10 3.68 12.36 -23.49
C HIS A 10 4.09 10.88 -23.39
N GLY A 11 4.16 10.15 -24.52
CA GLY A 11 4.70 8.79 -24.59
C GLY A 11 3.75 7.67 -24.11
N TRP A 12 2.44 7.89 -24.07
CA TRP A 12 1.48 6.89 -23.55
C TRP A 12 0.84 5.98 -24.61
N ILE A 13 1.05 6.25 -25.91
CA ILE A 13 0.32 5.58 -27.01
C ILE A 13 1.19 4.62 -27.84
N ASP A 14 2.52 4.73 -27.81
CA ASP A 14 3.35 3.94 -28.73
C ASP A 14 3.52 2.49 -28.25
N GLY A 15 2.79 1.59 -28.92
CA GLY A 15 2.63 0.16 -28.65
C GLY A 15 3.88 -0.75 -28.77
N SER A 16 5.08 -0.24 -28.54
CA SER A 16 6.19 -1.06 -28.07
C SER A 16 6.02 -1.31 -26.58
N ALA A 17 6.22 -2.54 -26.08
CA ALA A 17 6.17 -2.87 -24.65
C ALA A 17 6.68 -1.69 -23.82
N LYS A 18 5.80 -1.07 -23.01
CA LYS A 18 6.08 0.15 -22.24
C LYS A 18 7.41 -0.05 -21.52
N SER A 19 8.48 0.47 -22.11
CA SER A 19 9.78 0.44 -21.49
C SER A 19 9.70 1.46 -20.36
N ASN A 20 9.36 1.00 -19.15
CA ASN A 20 9.31 1.82 -17.93
C ASN A 20 10.72 2.24 -17.46
N ASN A 21 11.72 2.15 -18.33
CA ASN A 21 13.05 2.71 -18.14
C ASN A 21 13.06 4.17 -18.60
N ILE A 22 12.82 5.05 -17.64
CA ILE A 22 12.93 6.49 -17.76
C ILE A 22 14.41 6.83 -17.93
N SER A 23 14.72 7.62 -18.96
CA SER A 23 16.09 8.00 -19.32
C SER A 23 16.75 8.89 -18.27
N ALA A 24 15.99 9.84 -17.72
CA ALA A 24 16.47 10.81 -16.75
C ALA A 24 15.43 10.95 -15.62
N ILE A 25 15.89 10.75 -14.39
CA ILE A 25 15.04 10.75 -13.19
C ILE A 25 15.69 11.63 -12.13
N ASN A 26 14.89 12.48 -11.51
CA ASN A 26 15.25 13.27 -10.35
C ASN A 26 14.43 12.75 -9.15
N TYR A 27 15.04 11.86 -8.37
CA TYR A 27 14.41 11.26 -7.19
C TYR A 27 15.45 10.99 -6.09
N PRO A 28 15.15 11.36 -4.83
CA PRO A 28 14.15 12.35 -4.43
C PRO A 28 14.40 13.74 -5.04
N LEU A 29 13.38 14.59 -5.14
CA LEU A 29 13.52 15.95 -5.72
C LEU A 29 14.40 16.86 -4.87
N GLN A 30 14.48 16.59 -3.57
CA GLN A 30 15.33 17.28 -2.61
C GLN A 30 15.99 16.24 -1.70
N PRO A 31 17.20 16.51 -1.16
CA PRO A 31 17.80 15.65 -0.16
C PRO A 31 16.84 15.36 1.00
N ILE A 32 16.79 14.10 1.43
CA ILE A 32 15.99 13.70 2.59
C ILE A 32 16.69 14.17 3.86
N VAL A 33 15.95 14.89 4.70
CA VAL A 33 16.38 15.38 6.00
C VAL A 33 15.41 14.84 7.05
N SER A 34 15.95 14.28 8.13
CA SER A 34 15.19 13.80 9.28
C SER A 34 15.76 14.37 10.59
N GLU A 35 14.88 14.55 11.58
CA GLU A 35 15.24 15.05 12.91
C GLU A 35 14.70 14.10 14.00
N PRO A 36 15.29 12.92 14.19
CA PRO A 36 14.77 11.92 15.13
C PRO A 36 14.83 12.40 16.59
N SER A 37 13.71 12.28 17.31
CA SER A 37 13.55 12.71 18.72
C SER A 37 14.34 11.90 19.76
N GLY A 38 15.18 10.94 19.34
CA GLY A 38 15.92 10.03 20.23
C GLY A 38 15.09 8.95 20.91
N LYS A 39 13.77 8.89 20.66
CA LYS A 39 12.86 7.81 21.09
C LYS A 39 12.18 7.22 19.86
N PRO A 40 12.85 6.33 19.12
CA PRO A 40 12.28 5.79 17.90
C PRO A 40 11.12 4.86 18.23
N GLN A 41 10.10 4.85 17.36
CA GLN A 41 8.90 4.04 17.51
C GLN A 41 8.97 2.81 16.62
N ASN A 42 8.37 1.72 17.09
CA ASN A 42 8.32 0.47 16.35
C ASN A 42 7.24 0.54 15.26
N ILE A 43 7.41 -0.28 14.21
CA ILE A 43 6.43 -0.38 13.11
C ILE A 43 6.06 -1.85 12.90
N VAL A 44 4.77 -2.14 12.88
CA VAL A 44 4.24 -3.43 12.44
C VAL A 44 3.23 -3.21 11.33
N THR A 45 3.52 -3.73 10.13
CA THR A 45 2.61 -3.66 8.99
C THR A 45 2.09 -5.07 8.68
N ILE A 46 0.77 -5.26 8.66
CA ILE A 46 0.12 -6.54 8.42
C ILE A 46 -0.71 -6.42 7.14
N PHE A 47 -0.29 -7.12 6.09
CA PHE A 47 -1.03 -7.29 4.84
C PHE A 47 -1.83 -8.58 4.89
N ILE A 48 -3.15 -8.48 5.10
CA ILE A 48 -4.10 -9.59 5.02
C ILE A 48 -4.60 -9.68 3.57
N ASN A 49 -3.77 -10.24 2.68
CA ASN A 49 -4.09 -10.18 1.25
C ASN A 49 -5.25 -11.12 0.90
N GLY A 50 -6.16 -10.64 0.06
CA GLY A 50 -7.47 -11.26 -0.18
C GLY A 50 -8.59 -10.60 0.61
N LEU A 51 -8.33 -9.51 1.35
CA LEU A 51 -9.32 -8.77 2.10
C LEU A 51 -9.77 -7.51 1.33
N SER A 52 -11.08 -7.40 1.07
CA SER A 52 -11.73 -6.16 0.60
C SER A 52 -12.47 -5.50 1.76
N TYR A 53 -12.82 -4.23 1.60
CA TYR A 53 -13.49 -3.45 2.65
C TYR A 53 -14.81 -4.11 3.08
N ASP A 54 -15.61 -4.58 2.13
CA ASP A 54 -16.88 -5.27 2.36
C ASP A 54 -16.72 -6.72 2.84
N SER A 55 -15.51 -7.26 2.93
CA SER A 55 -15.27 -8.59 3.53
C SER A 55 -15.38 -8.57 5.07
N GLN A 56 -15.41 -7.39 5.70
CA GLN A 56 -15.51 -7.26 7.15
C GLN A 56 -16.93 -7.61 7.63
N ASP A 57 -17.06 -8.63 8.47
CA ASP A 57 -18.35 -9.13 8.98
C ASP A 57 -18.28 -9.39 10.49
N PRO A 58 -19.28 -9.00 11.30
CA PRO A 58 -19.27 -9.19 12.76
C PRO A 58 -19.11 -10.63 13.26
N LYS A 59 -19.44 -11.64 12.44
CA LYS A 59 -19.33 -13.06 12.79
C LYS A 59 -18.03 -13.69 12.26
N VAL A 60 -17.50 -13.17 11.16
CA VAL A 60 -16.27 -13.67 10.52
C VAL A 60 -15.03 -12.94 11.03
N THR A 61 -15.07 -11.60 11.13
CA THR A 61 -13.95 -10.75 11.51
C THR A 61 -14.23 -9.85 12.73
N PRO A 62 -14.68 -10.40 13.88
CA PRO A 62 -14.98 -9.59 15.06
C PRO A 62 -13.77 -8.83 15.60
N TYR A 63 -12.54 -9.37 15.48
CA TYR A 63 -11.35 -8.70 15.99
C TYR A 63 -10.97 -7.50 15.13
N LEU A 64 -10.94 -7.63 13.80
CA LEU A 64 -10.66 -6.51 12.90
C LEU A 64 -11.65 -5.37 13.08
N LEU A 65 -12.94 -5.69 13.29
CA LEU A 65 -13.96 -4.68 13.57
C LEU A 65 -13.74 -4.00 14.92
N SER A 66 -13.35 -4.75 15.95
CA SER A 66 -13.00 -4.18 17.26
C SER A 66 -11.76 -3.29 17.18
N LEU A 67 -10.72 -3.73 16.46
CA LEU A 67 -9.51 -2.96 16.21
C LEU A 67 -9.83 -1.65 15.47
N LYS A 68 -10.66 -1.72 14.43
CA LYS A 68 -11.16 -0.56 13.69
C LYS A 68 -11.88 0.44 14.60
N GLN A 69 -12.72 -0.04 15.52
CA GLN A 69 -13.45 0.81 16.47
C GLN A 69 -12.55 1.48 17.51
N GLN A 70 -11.37 0.93 17.76
CA GLN A 70 -10.41 1.41 18.77
C GLN A 70 -9.23 2.18 18.17
N SER A 71 -9.16 2.28 16.85
CA SER A 71 -8.02 2.86 16.12
C SER A 71 -8.49 3.87 15.08
N GLU A 72 -7.55 4.52 14.41
CA GLU A 72 -7.89 5.32 13.23
C GLU A 72 -8.12 4.41 12.04
N SER A 73 -9.18 4.67 11.26
CA SER A 73 -9.52 3.89 10.08
C SER A 73 -9.79 4.78 8.88
N TYR A 74 -9.37 4.34 7.69
CA TYR A 74 -9.51 5.09 6.45
C TYR A 74 -10.53 4.40 5.55
N GLU A 75 -11.71 5.01 5.45
CA GLU A 75 -12.89 4.37 4.89
C GLU A 75 -12.93 4.39 3.35
N GLN A 76 -12.03 5.16 2.74
CA GLN A 76 -11.92 5.34 1.29
C GLN A 76 -10.50 4.99 0.83
N HIS A 77 -9.99 3.83 1.25
CA HIS A 77 -8.66 3.32 0.87
C HIS A 77 -8.72 2.40 -0.36
N TYR A 78 -8.07 2.81 -1.45
CA TYR A 78 -8.15 2.10 -2.73
C TYR A 78 -6.77 1.65 -3.22
N LEU A 79 -6.71 0.39 -3.65
CA LEU A 79 -5.56 -0.19 -4.33
C LEU A 79 -5.49 0.31 -5.77
N PRO A 80 -4.43 1.02 -6.18
CA PRO A 80 -4.29 1.51 -7.54
C PRO A 80 -4.15 0.37 -8.56
N TYR A 81 -3.63 -0.79 -8.15
CA TYR A 81 -3.34 -1.90 -9.05
C TYR A 81 -4.09 -3.17 -8.67
N ARG A 82 -4.24 -4.07 -9.64
CA ARG A 82 -4.87 -5.39 -9.43
C ARG A 82 -3.93 -6.39 -8.79
N LEU A 83 -2.64 -6.34 -9.11
CA LEU A 83 -1.66 -7.34 -8.67
C LEU A 83 -1.09 -6.97 -7.30
N LEU A 84 -1.00 -7.98 -6.44
CA LEU A 84 -0.47 -7.87 -5.08
C LEU A 84 0.92 -7.23 -5.05
N LYS A 85 1.85 -7.75 -5.85
CA LYS A 85 3.25 -7.26 -5.92
C LYS A 85 3.37 -5.78 -6.31
N ASP A 86 2.39 -5.25 -7.05
CA ASP A 86 2.40 -3.87 -7.53
C ASP A 86 1.87 -2.92 -6.46
N ASN A 87 0.89 -3.35 -5.67
CA ASN A 87 0.47 -2.61 -4.49
C ASN A 87 1.49 -2.69 -3.34
N LEU A 88 2.27 -3.79 -3.23
CA LEU A 88 3.42 -3.83 -2.32
C LEU A 88 4.50 -2.82 -2.73
N PHE A 89 4.73 -2.66 -4.04
CA PHE A 89 5.61 -1.61 -4.57
C PHE A 89 5.09 -0.21 -4.25
N ALA A 90 3.82 0.07 -4.52
CA ALA A 90 3.19 1.32 -4.16
C ALA A 90 3.30 1.62 -2.65
N SER A 91 3.08 0.60 -1.80
CA SER A 91 3.16 0.70 -0.34
C SER A 91 4.57 0.92 0.19
N SER A 92 5.60 0.52 -0.54
CA SER A 92 7.00 0.63 -0.11
C SER A 92 7.64 1.91 -0.64
N TYR A 93 7.45 2.22 -1.92
CA TYR A 93 8.11 3.34 -2.59
C TYR A 93 7.28 4.62 -2.63
N GLY A 94 5.96 4.52 -2.56
CA GLY A 94 5.07 5.70 -2.61
C GLY A 94 4.92 6.27 -4.02
N VAL A 95 5.39 5.56 -5.05
CA VAL A 95 5.42 6.01 -6.44
C VAL A 95 4.74 4.99 -7.36
N PRO A 96 4.28 5.41 -8.55
CA PRO A 96 3.48 4.58 -9.44
C PRO A 96 4.35 3.63 -10.28
N LEU A 97 3.73 2.66 -10.98
CA LEU A 97 4.48 1.56 -11.63
C LEU A 97 5.37 2.01 -12.77
N LEU A 98 5.07 3.16 -13.38
CA LEU A 98 5.93 3.84 -14.35
C LEU A 98 7.39 4.00 -13.89
N TYR A 99 7.64 4.06 -12.57
CA TYR A 99 8.98 4.21 -12.01
C TYR A 99 9.66 2.88 -11.68
N LYS A 100 8.91 1.78 -11.60
CA LYS A 100 9.35 0.51 -11.01
C LYS A 100 10.62 -0.03 -11.66
N ASP A 101 10.64 -0.18 -12.98
CA ASP A 101 11.82 -0.74 -13.67
C ASP A 101 13.04 0.19 -13.57
N THR A 102 12.83 1.51 -13.65
CA THR A 102 13.90 2.49 -13.47
C THR A 102 14.53 2.38 -12.09
N PHE A 103 13.71 2.31 -11.04
CA PHE A 103 14.19 2.23 -9.66
C PHE A 103 14.97 0.93 -9.43
N LEU A 104 14.43 -0.19 -9.90
CA LEU A 104 15.08 -1.50 -9.78
C LEU A 104 16.41 -1.55 -10.54
N ASN A 105 16.43 -1.10 -11.80
CA ASN A 105 17.64 -1.15 -12.64
C ASN A 105 18.74 -0.22 -12.12
N ARG A 106 18.38 0.86 -11.41
CA ARG A 106 19.32 1.82 -10.82
C ARG A 106 19.58 1.58 -9.33
N ASN A 107 19.03 0.52 -8.74
CA ASN A 107 19.10 0.21 -7.31
C ASN A 107 18.67 1.38 -6.40
N ILE A 108 17.67 2.16 -6.82
CA ILE A 108 17.08 3.21 -5.99
C ILE A 108 16.27 2.53 -4.89
N GLN A 109 16.65 2.74 -3.63
CA GLN A 109 15.92 2.19 -2.48
C GLN A 109 14.72 3.08 -2.11
N PRO A 110 13.66 2.52 -1.49
CA PRO A 110 12.62 3.32 -0.88
C PRO A 110 13.20 4.28 0.17
N VAL A 111 12.69 5.51 0.21
CA VAL A 111 13.14 6.51 1.20
C VAL A 111 12.97 5.99 2.62
N ILE A 112 11.83 5.38 2.94
CA ILE A 112 11.58 4.83 4.28
C ILE A 112 12.61 3.77 4.70
N PHE A 113 13.15 2.97 3.77
CA PHE A 113 14.14 1.95 4.13
C PHE A 113 15.54 2.52 4.24
N SER A 114 15.86 3.54 3.44
CA SER A 114 17.11 4.29 3.57
C SER A 114 17.15 5.01 4.92
N GLU A 115 16.05 5.67 5.31
CA GLU A 115 15.92 6.34 6.61
C GLU A 115 15.89 5.36 7.79
N MET A 116 15.16 4.25 7.68
CA MET A 116 15.21 3.17 8.68
C MET A 116 16.63 2.67 8.90
N ALA A 117 17.40 2.44 7.83
CA ALA A 117 18.79 2.02 7.94
C ALA A 117 19.67 3.09 8.61
N ALA A 118 19.48 4.36 8.29
CA ALA A 118 20.19 5.48 8.90
C ALA A 118 19.86 5.65 10.40
N GLN A 119 18.64 5.30 10.80
CA GLN A 119 18.15 5.31 12.18
C GLN A 119 18.29 3.94 12.87
N GLU A 120 19.12 3.04 12.31
CA GLU A 120 19.49 1.74 12.87
C GLU A 120 18.32 0.77 13.15
N TYR A 121 17.22 0.90 12.41
CA TYR A 121 16.08 -0.03 12.51
C TYR A 121 16.48 -1.45 12.13
N ILE A 122 15.97 -2.41 12.91
CA ILE A 122 15.99 -3.82 12.53
C ILE A 122 14.70 -4.13 11.74
N SER A 123 14.83 -4.10 10.40
CA SER A 123 13.70 -4.36 9.50
C SER A 123 13.62 -5.84 9.08
N ARG A 124 12.41 -6.41 9.14
CA ARG A 124 12.13 -7.82 8.81
C ARG A 124 10.82 -7.95 8.04
N PHE A 125 10.83 -8.83 7.05
CA PHE A 125 9.66 -9.22 6.29
C PHE A 125 9.37 -10.69 6.57
N VAL A 126 8.18 -11.00 7.07
CA VAL A 126 7.75 -12.37 7.33
C VAL A 126 6.61 -12.68 6.37
N ILE A 127 6.83 -13.64 5.47
CA ILE A 127 6.02 -13.77 4.26
C ILE A 127 5.49 -15.19 4.14
N SER A 128 4.17 -15.28 4.00
CA SER A 128 3.47 -16.49 3.62
C SER A 128 3.72 -16.78 2.15
N GLN A 129 4.32 -17.94 1.87
CA GLN A 129 4.67 -18.33 0.52
C GLN A 129 3.41 -18.61 -0.32
N SER A 130 3.43 -18.09 -1.55
CA SER A 130 2.45 -18.35 -2.59
C SER A 130 3.16 -18.48 -3.94
N SER A 131 2.46 -18.93 -4.98
CA SER A 131 3.00 -18.96 -6.34
C SER A 131 3.43 -17.59 -6.86
N ASP A 132 2.81 -16.52 -6.36
CA ASP A 132 3.06 -15.14 -6.80
C ASP A 132 4.06 -14.39 -5.90
N LEU A 133 4.55 -15.03 -4.83
CA LEU A 133 5.43 -14.44 -3.83
C LEU A 133 6.63 -15.34 -3.54
N ASP A 134 7.64 -15.22 -4.39
CA ASP A 134 8.99 -15.75 -4.15
C ASP A 134 9.94 -14.65 -3.63
N PRO A 135 11.15 -15.00 -3.15
CA PRO A 135 12.11 -14.01 -2.64
C PRO A 135 12.41 -12.88 -3.62
N ALA A 136 12.66 -13.20 -4.89
CA ALA A 136 13.04 -12.20 -5.90
C ALA A 136 11.87 -11.25 -6.22
N VAL A 137 10.64 -11.76 -6.23
CA VAL A 137 9.43 -10.93 -6.39
C VAL A 137 9.30 -9.97 -5.22
N ILE A 138 9.51 -10.43 -3.99
CA ILE A 138 9.44 -9.57 -2.81
C ILE A 138 10.53 -8.51 -2.82
N GLU A 139 11.79 -8.88 -3.06
CA GLU A 139 12.90 -7.93 -3.14
C GLU A 139 12.61 -6.82 -4.17
N ARG A 140 12.09 -7.20 -5.35
CA ARG A 140 11.71 -6.24 -6.40
C ARG A 140 10.44 -5.45 -6.07
N ALA A 141 9.50 -6.03 -5.33
CA ALA A 141 8.27 -5.35 -4.97
C ALA A 141 8.54 -4.34 -3.85
N THR A 142 9.32 -4.68 -2.84
CA THR A 142 9.45 -3.85 -1.64
C THR A 142 10.76 -3.07 -1.59
N GLY A 143 11.84 -3.55 -2.23
CA GLY A 143 13.19 -3.06 -2.00
C GLY A 143 13.86 -3.66 -0.77
N ALA A 144 13.25 -4.67 -0.14
CA ALA A 144 13.86 -5.42 0.95
C ALA A 144 15.08 -6.21 0.45
N ARG A 145 16.05 -6.43 1.34
CA ARG A 145 17.22 -7.27 1.07
C ARG A 145 16.92 -8.72 1.45
N ALA A 146 17.53 -9.68 0.75
CA ALA A 146 17.34 -11.10 1.01
C ALA A 146 17.49 -11.51 2.50
N ASN A 147 18.44 -10.92 3.24
CA ASN A 147 18.67 -11.22 4.66
C ASN A 147 17.62 -10.61 5.61
N GLN A 148 16.74 -9.74 5.12
CA GLN A 148 15.60 -9.20 5.86
C GLN A 148 14.35 -10.05 5.67
N ILE A 149 14.33 -10.99 4.71
CA ILE A 149 13.13 -11.73 4.32
C ILE A 149 13.14 -13.13 4.94
N ILE A 150 12.03 -13.48 5.57
CA ILE A 150 11.77 -14.76 6.22
C ILE A 150 10.53 -15.36 5.56
N PHE A 151 10.69 -16.47 4.85
CA PHE A 151 9.56 -17.20 4.27
C PHE A 151 8.99 -18.24 5.24
N ALA A 152 7.68 -18.42 5.15
CA ALA A 152 6.90 -19.42 5.86
C ALA A 152 5.96 -20.10 4.87
N LYS A 153 5.55 -21.34 5.17
CA LYS A 153 4.76 -22.15 4.22
C LYS A 153 3.32 -21.66 4.05
N ASP A 154 2.77 -21.03 5.10
CA ASP A 154 1.38 -20.63 5.23
C ASP A 154 1.25 -19.47 6.22
N ASP A 155 0.05 -18.90 6.34
CA ASP A 155 -0.20 -17.74 7.19
C ASP A 155 -0.03 -18.08 8.68
N ASN A 156 -0.32 -19.32 9.08
CA ASN A 156 -0.16 -19.75 10.47
C ASN A 156 1.32 -19.76 10.90
N GLU A 157 2.21 -20.30 10.08
CA GLU A 157 3.65 -20.27 10.32
C GLU A 157 4.19 -18.83 10.20
N THR A 158 3.65 -18.04 9.27
CA THR A 158 4.03 -16.62 9.10
C THR A 158 3.75 -15.83 10.38
N LEU A 159 2.55 -15.96 10.94
CA LEU A 159 2.17 -15.31 12.19
C LEU A 159 3.01 -15.80 13.38
N ASN A 160 3.32 -17.10 13.45
CA ASN A 160 4.18 -17.65 14.50
C ASN A 160 5.61 -17.08 14.43
N LYS A 161 6.21 -17.01 13.24
CA LYS A 161 7.55 -16.44 13.06
C LYS A 161 7.57 -14.94 13.36
N ALA A 162 6.55 -14.21 12.94
CA ALA A 162 6.41 -12.78 13.27
C ALA A 162 6.24 -12.57 14.78
N ALA A 163 5.42 -13.38 15.45
CA ALA A 163 5.25 -13.35 16.90
C ALA A 163 6.58 -13.64 17.62
N GLN A 164 7.34 -14.63 17.18
CA GLN A 164 8.65 -14.95 17.74
C GLN A 164 9.64 -13.80 17.56
N GLN A 165 9.69 -13.21 16.36
CA GLN A 165 10.54 -12.05 16.08
C GLN A 165 10.23 -10.87 17.01
N ILE A 166 8.94 -10.57 17.20
CA ILE A 166 8.49 -9.47 18.07
C ILE A 166 8.78 -9.78 19.55
N ALA A 167 8.66 -11.04 19.98
CA ALA A 167 8.99 -11.44 21.34
C ALA A 167 10.49 -11.26 21.67
N ASP A 168 11.35 -11.32 20.66
CA ASP A 168 12.80 -11.12 20.78
C ASP A 168 13.22 -9.63 20.69
N TRP A 169 12.28 -8.70 20.52
CA TRP A 169 12.58 -7.26 20.47
C TRP A 169 13.06 -6.75 21.83
N ASP A 170 14.21 -6.10 21.84
CA ASP A 170 14.67 -5.31 22.97
C ASP A 170 14.03 -3.90 22.96
N HIS A 171 14.29 -3.11 23.99
CA HIS A 171 13.77 -1.74 24.11
C HIS A 171 14.82 -0.67 23.74
N ASP A 172 16.00 -1.09 23.28
CA ASP A 172 17.13 -0.21 22.98
C ASP A 172 17.19 0.14 21.48
N ARG A 173 16.56 -0.68 20.64
CA ARG A 173 16.57 -0.53 19.18
C ARG A 173 15.17 -0.40 18.62
N PRO A 174 15.00 0.34 17.52
CA PRO A 174 13.74 0.35 16.81
C PRO A 174 13.60 -0.82 15.84
N TYR A 175 12.38 -1.33 15.72
CA TYR A 175 12.06 -2.46 14.87
C TYR A 175 10.99 -2.11 13.83
N SER A 176 11.10 -2.76 12.66
CA SER A 176 10.07 -2.71 11.63
C SER A 176 9.78 -4.13 11.14
N THR A 177 8.60 -4.68 11.48
CA THR A 177 8.17 -6.00 10.99
C THR A 177 7.01 -5.85 10.02
N THR A 178 7.21 -6.32 8.78
CA THR A 178 6.16 -6.43 7.77
C THR A 178 5.72 -7.88 7.64
N VAL A 179 4.45 -8.16 7.92
CA VAL A 179 3.82 -9.47 7.80
C VAL A 179 2.98 -9.50 6.53
N VAL A 180 3.25 -10.44 5.63
CA VAL A 180 2.52 -10.60 4.37
C VAL A 180 1.81 -11.95 4.36
N LEU A 181 0.50 -11.93 4.49
CA LEU A 181 -0.37 -13.10 4.54
C LEU A 181 -1.01 -13.33 3.16
N SER A 182 -1.22 -14.57 2.74
CA SER A 182 -1.68 -14.91 1.39
C SER A 182 -2.62 -16.11 1.28
N ASP A 183 -2.95 -16.79 2.39
CA ASP A 183 -3.73 -18.03 2.33
C ASP A 183 -5.15 -17.82 1.82
N LEU A 184 -5.73 -16.62 1.93
CA LEU A 184 -7.07 -16.34 1.39
C LEU A 184 -7.18 -16.56 -0.13
N PHE A 185 -6.07 -16.49 -0.88
CA PHE A 185 -6.04 -16.84 -2.30
C PHE A 185 -6.06 -18.35 -2.56
N LYS A 186 -5.75 -19.16 -1.55
CA LYS A 186 -5.78 -20.63 -1.64
C LYS A 186 -7.20 -21.19 -1.48
N ALA A 187 -8.16 -20.38 -1.04
CA ALA A 187 -9.57 -20.78 -0.93
C ALA A 187 -10.18 -21.11 -2.30
N ARG A 188 -10.92 -22.22 -2.39
CA ARG A 188 -11.54 -22.68 -3.65
C ARG A 188 -12.97 -22.19 -3.83
N ASN A 189 -13.61 -21.75 -2.76
CA ASN A 189 -14.98 -21.25 -2.74
C ASN A 189 -15.19 -20.27 -1.57
N ARG A 190 -16.34 -19.57 -1.57
CA ARG A 190 -16.68 -18.57 -0.55
C ARG A 190 -16.71 -19.13 0.87
N SER A 191 -17.22 -20.35 1.08
CA SER A 191 -17.29 -20.95 2.40
C SER A 191 -15.89 -21.25 2.98
N GLU A 192 -14.96 -21.72 2.13
CA GLU A 192 -13.56 -21.93 2.51
C GLU A 192 -12.86 -20.59 2.80
N TYR A 193 -13.14 -19.56 2.00
CA TYR A 193 -12.64 -18.20 2.24
C TYR A 193 -13.12 -17.64 3.58
N ASP A 194 -14.41 -17.67 3.87
CA ASP A 194 -14.97 -17.15 5.12
C ASP A 194 -14.40 -17.90 6.33
N TRP A 195 -14.22 -19.21 6.22
CA TRP A 195 -13.60 -20.02 7.27
C TRP A 195 -12.12 -19.65 7.50
N GLN A 196 -11.33 -19.49 6.43
CA GLN A 196 -9.94 -19.05 6.53
C GLN A 196 -9.83 -17.64 7.10
N LEU A 197 -10.67 -16.71 6.64
CA LEU A 197 -10.70 -15.33 7.13
C LEU A 197 -11.02 -15.29 8.63
N LYS A 198 -11.98 -16.11 9.09
CA LYS A 198 -12.29 -16.25 10.51
C LYS A 198 -11.11 -16.75 11.35
N ILE A 199 -10.35 -17.70 10.81
CA ILE A 199 -9.14 -18.19 11.48
C ILE A 199 -8.10 -17.07 11.55
N LEU A 200 -7.84 -16.39 10.45
CA LEU A 200 -6.87 -15.29 10.40
C LEU A 200 -7.23 -14.16 11.37
N ASP A 201 -8.50 -13.76 11.44
CA ASP A 201 -8.98 -12.75 12.39
C ASP A 201 -8.65 -13.14 13.84
N SER A 202 -8.84 -14.42 14.19
CA SER A 202 -8.53 -14.95 15.52
C SER A 202 -7.01 -15.05 15.77
N ARG A 203 -6.23 -15.42 14.75
CA ARG A 203 -4.77 -15.61 14.86
C ARG A 203 -4.00 -14.29 14.92
N ILE A 204 -4.49 -13.23 14.28
CA ILE A 204 -3.85 -11.91 14.33
C ILE A 204 -3.80 -11.37 15.77
N VAL A 205 -4.77 -11.74 16.61
CA VAL A 205 -4.79 -11.37 18.03
C VAL A 205 -3.51 -11.81 18.75
N ASP A 206 -2.90 -12.93 18.36
CA ASP A 206 -1.66 -13.43 18.95
C ASP A 206 -0.51 -12.42 18.79
N LEU A 207 -0.38 -11.78 17.63
CA LEU A 207 0.65 -10.75 17.39
C LEU A 207 0.46 -9.54 18.31
N PHE A 208 -0.78 -9.09 18.45
CA PHE A 208 -1.11 -7.96 19.32
C PHE A 208 -0.89 -8.30 20.80
N ASN A 209 -1.18 -9.54 21.20
CA ASN A 209 -0.91 -10.01 22.56
C ASN A 209 0.59 -10.07 22.85
N VAL A 210 1.41 -10.52 21.90
CA VAL A 210 2.87 -10.51 22.05
C VAL A 210 3.40 -9.09 22.21
N LEU A 211 2.92 -8.13 21.40
CA LEU A 211 3.27 -6.72 21.58
C LEU A 211 2.91 -6.21 22.98
N LYS A 212 1.72 -6.56 23.49
CA LYS A 212 1.25 -6.12 24.82
C LYS A 212 2.05 -6.73 25.96
N ILE A 213 2.30 -8.03 25.92
CA ILE A 213 3.02 -8.76 26.98
C ILE A 213 4.47 -8.29 27.07
N ASN A 214 5.09 -7.93 25.95
CA ASN A 214 6.47 -7.43 25.89
C ASN A 214 6.57 -5.90 25.98
N ALA A 215 5.49 -5.20 26.34
CA ALA A 215 5.44 -3.73 26.49
C ALA A 215 5.75 -2.89 25.23
N HIS A 216 5.73 -3.51 24.04
CA HIS A 216 5.89 -2.84 22.74
C HIS A 216 4.57 -2.33 22.15
N TYR A 217 3.42 -2.64 22.74
CA TYR A 217 2.14 -2.24 22.12
C TYR A 217 1.97 -0.71 22.05
N ASP A 218 2.37 0.00 23.10
CA ASP A 218 2.15 1.44 23.18
C ASP A 218 3.13 2.23 22.32
N ASP A 219 4.35 1.74 22.08
CA ASP A 219 5.36 2.41 21.26
C ASP A 219 5.36 2.00 19.78
N THR A 220 4.44 1.09 19.40
CA THR A 220 4.34 0.58 18.03
C THR A 220 3.22 1.25 17.24
N MET A 221 3.56 1.71 16.04
CA MET A 221 2.60 1.95 14.96
C MET A 221 2.20 0.62 14.33
N ILE A 222 0.91 0.27 14.38
CA ILE A 222 0.40 -0.97 13.77
C ILE A 222 -0.51 -0.61 12.60
N ILE A 223 -0.13 -1.04 11.40
CA ILE A 223 -0.88 -0.84 10.16
C ILE A 223 -1.49 -2.19 9.76
N VAL A 224 -2.80 -2.25 9.60
CA VAL A 224 -3.51 -3.42 9.08
C VAL A 224 -4.22 -3.03 7.79
N THR A 225 -3.84 -3.69 6.69
CA THR A 225 -4.40 -3.44 5.36
C THR A 225 -4.30 -4.67 4.48
N SER A 226 -4.55 -4.52 3.19
CA SER A 226 -4.37 -5.55 2.16
C SER A 226 -3.67 -4.93 0.95
N ALA A 227 -2.84 -5.70 0.24
CA ALA A 227 -2.27 -5.32 -1.05
C ALA A 227 -3.01 -5.97 -2.23
N ALA A 228 -4.03 -6.79 -1.96
CA ALA A 228 -4.90 -7.34 -3.00
C ALA A 228 -6.30 -7.66 -2.46
N GLY A 229 -7.33 -7.31 -3.22
CA GLY A 229 -8.72 -7.50 -2.84
C GLY A 229 -9.19 -8.95 -2.76
N ASN A 230 -10.43 -9.13 -2.32
CA ASN A 230 -11.10 -10.42 -2.25
C ASN A 230 -11.18 -11.08 -3.65
N PRO A 231 -10.63 -12.31 -3.82
CA PRO A 231 -10.58 -12.97 -5.11
C PRO A 231 -11.95 -13.41 -5.64
N PHE A 232 -12.97 -13.49 -4.78
CA PHE A 232 -14.34 -13.83 -5.16
C PHE A 232 -15.18 -12.61 -5.56
N ILE A 233 -14.64 -11.39 -5.50
CA ILE A 233 -15.29 -10.17 -6.01
C ILE A 233 -14.79 -9.94 -7.43
N GLN A 234 -15.59 -10.33 -8.42
CA GLN A 234 -15.29 -10.15 -9.83
C GLN A 234 -16.04 -8.94 -10.41
N SER A 235 -15.46 -8.34 -11.43
CA SER A 235 -16.05 -7.22 -12.16
C SER A 235 -15.53 -7.22 -13.61
N ASP A 236 -16.41 -6.90 -14.55
CA ASP A 236 -16.05 -6.70 -15.96
C ASP A 236 -15.49 -5.29 -16.23
N LEU A 237 -15.46 -4.43 -15.20
CA LEU A 237 -14.93 -3.07 -15.28
C LEU A 237 -13.39 -3.04 -15.31
N THR A 238 -12.83 -1.98 -15.89
CA THR A 238 -11.38 -1.73 -15.88
C THR A 238 -10.86 -1.61 -14.46
N PHE A 239 -11.57 -0.92 -13.57
CA PHE A 239 -11.23 -0.83 -12.16
C PHE A 239 -12.29 -1.55 -11.32
N ASN A 240 -11.88 -2.67 -10.69
CA ASN A 240 -12.78 -3.43 -9.84
C ASN A 240 -12.85 -2.76 -8.45
N ARG A 241 -13.65 -1.69 -8.36
CA ARG A 241 -13.77 -0.86 -7.15
C ARG A 241 -14.09 -1.68 -5.91
N SER A 242 -15.03 -2.62 -5.99
CA SER A 242 -15.45 -3.45 -4.84
C SER A 242 -14.34 -4.36 -4.34
N SER A 243 -13.51 -4.91 -5.24
CA SER A 243 -12.36 -5.72 -4.82
C SER A 243 -11.19 -4.84 -4.33
N GLN A 244 -10.89 -3.75 -5.04
CA GLN A 244 -9.74 -2.87 -4.78
C GLN A 244 -9.99 -1.84 -3.68
N HIS A 245 -11.21 -1.70 -3.17
CA HIS A 245 -11.49 -1.04 -1.90
C HIS A 245 -11.12 -2.01 -0.79
N VAL A 246 -10.12 -1.67 0.02
CA VAL A 246 -9.61 -2.54 1.09
C VAL A 246 -9.62 -1.80 2.43
N PRO A 247 -9.69 -2.48 3.58
CA PRO A 247 -9.58 -1.80 4.86
C PRO A 247 -8.17 -1.23 5.04
N LEU A 248 -8.07 -0.07 5.67
CA LEU A 248 -6.83 0.44 6.24
C LEU A 248 -7.12 0.90 7.67
N ILE A 249 -6.49 0.23 8.63
CA ILE A 249 -6.61 0.52 10.06
C ILE A 249 -5.22 0.82 10.60
N ILE A 250 -5.08 1.93 11.32
CA ILE A 250 -3.82 2.36 11.91
C ILE A 250 -4.02 2.58 13.41
N LYS A 251 -3.32 1.78 14.21
CA LYS A 251 -3.06 2.08 15.62
C LYS A 251 -1.80 2.92 15.67
N TRP A 252 -1.91 4.16 16.12
CA TRP A 252 -0.76 5.03 16.31
C TRP A 252 -0.01 4.70 17.61
N PRO A 253 1.31 4.91 17.68
CA PRO A 253 2.04 4.85 18.93
C PRO A 253 1.59 5.97 19.88
N GLY A 254 1.66 5.70 21.19
CA GLY A 254 1.09 6.52 22.24
C GLY A 254 -0.31 6.08 22.68
N SER A 255 -0.86 6.81 23.65
CA SER A 255 -2.14 6.53 24.31
C SER A 255 -3.35 7.15 23.60
N ASP A 256 -3.10 7.99 22.59
CA ASP A 256 -4.13 8.68 21.80
C ASP A 256 -4.69 7.72 20.74
N ASN A 257 -5.28 6.62 21.19
CA ASN A 257 -6.09 5.75 20.35
C ASN A 257 -7.36 6.52 19.97
N MET A 258 -7.24 7.30 18.89
CA MET A 258 -8.33 8.06 18.30
C MET A 258 -9.22 7.10 17.52
N ALA A 259 -10.32 6.68 18.14
CA ALA A 259 -11.43 6.00 17.48
C ALA A 259 -12.06 6.95 16.44
N VAL A 260 -11.40 7.07 15.29
CA VAL A 260 -11.71 8.05 14.24
C VAL A 260 -11.83 7.33 12.90
N ALA A 261 -12.93 7.59 12.20
CA ALA A 261 -13.16 7.13 10.83
C ALA A 261 -12.90 8.29 9.85
N VAL A 262 -11.79 8.21 9.13
CA VAL A 262 -11.38 9.18 8.11
C VAL A 262 -12.03 8.84 6.77
N ASN A 263 -12.90 9.72 6.30
CA ASN A 263 -13.65 9.56 5.04
C ASN A 263 -13.01 10.32 3.87
N LYS A 264 -11.68 10.28 3.75
CA LYS A 264 -10.91 10.89 2.65
C LYS A 264 -10.22 9.82 1.82
N LEU A 265 -10.05 10.09 0.53
CA LEU A 265 -9.37 9.17 -0.40
C LEU A 265 -7.94 8.89 0.09
N SER A 266 -7.63 7.61 0.31
CA SER A 266 -6.30 7.11 0.64
C SER A 266 -5.91 5.96 -0.30
N SER A 267 -4.61 5.67 -0.38
CA SER A 267 -4.02 4.63 -1.24
C SER A 267 -2.71 4.13 -0.63
N PRO A 268 -2.18 2.99 -1.08
CA PRO A 268 -0.85 2.53 -0.76
C PRO A 268 0.26 3.58 -0.88
N PHE A 269 0.15 4.56 -1.79
CA PHE A 269 1.17 5.60 -1.94
C PHE A 269 1.35 6.48 -0.70
N ASP A 270 0.31 6.57 0.15
CA ASP A 270 0.30 7.41 1.34
C ASP A 270 1.08 6.76 2.50
N LEU A 271 1.32 5.44 2.47
CA LEU A 271 2.01 4.73 3.56
C LEU A 271 3.46 5.21 3.75
N PRO A 272 4.31 5.32 2.69
CA PRO A 272 5.67 5.81 2.87
C PRO A 272 5.74 7.26 3.32
N ALA A 273 4.86 8.12 2.82
CA ALA A 273 4.77 9.52 3.24
C ALA A 273 4.46 9.61 4.74
N THR A 274 3.52 8.78 5.20
CA THR A 274 3.09 8.70 6.60
C THR A 274 4.19 8.17 7.50
N VAL A 275 4.79 7.02 7.18
CA VAL A 275 5.86 6.42 7.99
C VAL A 275 7.08 7.35 8.07
N ALA A 276 7.48 7.93 6.93
CA ALA A 276 8.59 8.89 6.89
C ALA A 276 8.33 10.08 7.82
N LYS A 277 7.13 10.66 7.77
CA LYS A 277 6.80 11.86 8.54
C LYS A 277 6.57 11.57 10.03
N GLU A 278 5.72 10.61 10.33
CA GLU A 278 5.19 10.37 11.67
C GLU A 278 6.12 9.54 12.55
N ILE A 279 6.86 8.60 11.96
CA ILE A 279 7.72 7.67 12.70
C ILE A 279 9.19 8.02 12.54
N LEU A 280 9.65 8.21 11.30
CA LEU A 280 11.06 8.48 10.99
C LEU A 280 11.41 9.98 11.09
N GLN A 281 10.42 10.84 11.37
CA GLN A 281 10.60 12.28 11.61
C GLN A 281 11.32 13.00 10.46
N VAL A 282 11.03 12.58 9.23
CA VAL A 282 11.46 13.26 8.00
C VAL A 282 10.80 14.63 7.92
N THR A 283 11.62 15.67 7.75
CA THR A 283 11.17 17.07 7.63
C THR A 283 11.02 17.50 6.18
N THR A 284 11.73 16.87 5.25
CA THR A 284 11.51 17.02 3.80
C THR A 284 10.05 16.73 3.46
N VAL A 285 9.45 17.53 2.56
CA VAL A 285 8.02 17.42 2.27
C VAL A 285 7.71 16.14 1.48
N PRO A 286 6.60 15.42 1.76
CA PRO A 286 6.27 14.16 1.07
C PRO A 286 6.26 14.25 -0.45
N ALA A 287 5.88 15.39 -1.02
CA ALA A 287 5.84 15.60 -2.46
C ALA A 287 7.21 15.42 -3.14
N ASP A 288 8.31 15.56 -2.41
CA ASP A 288 9.67 15.41 -2.94
C ASP A 288 10.12 13.95 -3.09
N TYR A 289 9.41 12.99 -2.48
CA TYR A 289 9.81 11.57 -2.50
C TYR A 289 8.66 10.57 -2.62
N SER A 290 7.41 11.03 -2.65
CA SER A 290 6.23 10.20 -2.80
C SER A 290 5.15 10.92 -3.63
N LEU A 291 4.25 10.15 -4.25
CA LEU A 291 2.98 10.66 -4.77
C LEU A 291 1.87 10.68 -3.72
N GLY A 292 2.05 10.00 -2.60
CA GLY A 292 1.10 10.00 -1.50
C GLY A 292 1.25 11.20 -0.56
N GLU A 293 0.29 11.30 0.34
CA GLU A 293 0.18 12.32 1.38
C GLU A 293 0.35 11.67 2.76
N ASN A 294 0.67 12.48 3.77
CA ASN A 294 0.64 12.00 5.16
C ASN A 294 -0.81 11.69 5.55
N LEU A 295 -1.07 10.49 6.04
CA LEU A 295 -2.41 10.01 6.37
C LEU A 295 -3.10 10.83 7.49
N LYS A 296 -2.34 11.40 8.44
CA LYS A 296 -2.90 12.31 9.47
C LYS A 296 -3.36 13.66 8.91
N GLU A 297 -2.82 14.04 7.75
CA GLU A 297 -2.99 15.36 7.14
C GLU A 297 -3.56 15.26 5.72
N LEU A 298 -4.32 14.19 5.42
CA LEU A 298 -4.89 13.97 4.09
C LEU A 298 -5.66 15.20 3.60
N SER A 299 -5.34 15.64 2.39
CA SER A 299 -6.10 16.65 1.68
C SER A 299 -7.42 16.09 1.15
N ASP A 300 -8.36 16.97 0.79
CA ASP A 300 -9.57 16.59 0.08
C ASP A 300 -9.29 16.46 -1.44
N ARG A 301 -8.37 15.55 -1.79
CA ARG A 301 -7.97 15.32 -3.18
C ARG A 301 -9.11 14.72 -3.99
N LYS A 302 -9.24 15.16 -5.24
CA LYS A 302 -10.31 14.71 -6.15
C LYS A 302 -10.18 13.25 -6.58
N PHE A 303 -8.95 12.77 -6.76
CA PHE A 303 -8.68 11.43 -7.25
C PHE A 303 -7.26 10.97 -6.88
N ILE A 304 -7.07 9.66 -6.78
CA ILE A 304 -5.77 8.98 -6.84
C ILE A 304 -5.50 8.61 -8.29
N VAL A 305 -4.23 8.70 -8.72
CA VAL A 305 -3.82 8.36 -10.09
C VAL A 305 -3.14 6.99 -10.10
N SER A 306 -3.63 6.08 -10.94
CA SER A 306 -3.02 4.78 -11.23
C SER A 306 -2.64 4.70 -12.72
N ASP A 307 -1.62 3.92 -13.02
CA ASP A 307 -0.92 3.95 -14.29
C ASP A 307 -0.56 2.59 -14.91
N GLU A 308 -1.47 1.61 -14.89
CA GLU A 308 -1.28 0.39 -15.69
C GLU A 308 -2.59 -0.39 -15.90
N PRO A 309 -2.93 -0.86 -17.13
CA PRO A 309 -2.35 -0.47 -18.42
C PRO A 309 -2.83 0.92 -18.90
N GLU A 310 -3.93 1.40 -18.35
CA GLU A 310 -4.58 2.69 -18.67
C GLU A 310 -4.27 3.72 -17.58
N ILE A 311 -4.49 5.01 -17.88
CA ILE A 311 -4.47 6.04 -16.82
C ILE A 311 -5.84 6.02 -16.15
N ILE A 312 -5.85 5.72 -14.86
CA ILE A 312 -7.08 5.58 -14.06
C ILE A 312 -7.08 6.65 -12.97
N LEU A 313 -8.17 7.41 -12.90
CA LEU A 313 -8.43 8.39 -11.83
C LEU A 313 -9.47 7.82 -10.88
N ILE A 314 -9.04 7.41 -9.70
CA ILE A 314 -9.88 6.78 -8.67
C ILE A 314 -10.44 7.88 -7.79
N GLY A 315 -11.71 8.24 -7.99
CA GLY A 315 -12.45 9.20 -7.19
C GLY A 315 -13.15 8.54 -5.99
N SER A 316 -13.81 9.36 -5.17
CA SER A 316 -14.54 8.90 -3.97
C SER A 316 -15.87 8.21 -4.26
N LYS A 317 -16.36 8.31 -5.51
CA LYS A 317 -17.64 7.73 -5.94
C LYS A 317 -17.47 6.95 -7.25
N ASP A 318 -16.80 7.56 -8.20
CA ASP A 318 -16.57 7.02 -9.53
C ASP A 318 -15.08 6.80 -9.81
N THR A 319 -14.82 6.11 -10.92
CA THR A 319 -13.49 5.96 -11.50
C THR A 319 -13.51 6.44 -12.95
N THR A 320 -12.60 7.33 -13.32
CA THR A 320 -12.42 7.72 -14.73
C THR A 320 -11.25 6.96 -15.34
N VAL A 321 -11.47 6.36 -16.50
CA VAL A 321 -10.47 5.58 -17.22
C VAL A 321 -10.15 6.28 -18.54
N TYR A 322 -8.88 6.46 -18.83
CA TYR A 322 -8.38 6.98 -20.11
C TYR A 322 -7.62 5.89 -20.85
N SER A 323 -8.19 5.46 -21.97
CA SER A 323 -7.59 4.48 -22.87
C SER A 323 -6.48 5.11 -23.72
N ASP A 324 -5.57 4.27 -24.21
CA ASP A 324 -4.46 4.66 -25.07
C ASP A 324 -4.92 5.25 -26.41
N ASP A 325 -6.09 4.89 -26.92
CA ASP A 325 -6.68 5.48 -28.12
C ASP A 325 -7.24 6.91 -27.91
N GLY A 326 -7.17 7.42 -26.67
CA GLY A 326 -7.65 8.74 -26.27
C GLY A 326 -9.13 8.80 -25.95
N ASN A 327 -9.83 7.67 -25.89
CA ASN A 327 -11.18 7.61 -25.33
C ASN A 327 -11.15 7.68 -23.80
N ALA A 328 -12.30 8.06 -23.23
CA ALA A 328 -12.50 8.06 -21.79
C ALA A 328 -13.85 7.45 -21.45
N LEU A 329 -13.89 6.75 -20.32
CA LEU A 329 -15.10 6.24 -19.72
C LEU A 329 -15.12 6.57 -18.23
N ILE A 330 -16.31 6.65 -17.67
CA ILE A 330 -16.53 6.73 -16.23
C ILE A 330 -17.20 5.45 -15.77
N GLU A 331 -16.66 4.86 -14.71
CA GLU A 331 -17.14 3.66 -14.07
C GLU A 331 -17.77 4.03 -12.73
N ASP A 332 -19.05 3.73 -12.57
CA ASP A 332 -19.79 3.95 -11.33
C ASP A 332 -20.86 2.86 -11.17
N ASN A 333 -21.00 2.33 -9.96
CA ASN A 333 -22.03 1.35 -9.60
C ASN A 333 -22.17 0.17 -10.59
N GLY A 334 -21.04 -0.40 -11.03
CA GLY A 334 -21.01 -1.55 -11.94
C GLY A 334 -21.30 -1.21 -13.40
N LYS A 335 -21.37 0.07 -13.77
CA LYS A 335 -21.62 0.53 -15.15
C LYS A 335 -20.45 1.34 -15.66
N ALA A 336 -20.08 1.10 -16.92
CA ALA A 336 -19.15 1.95 -17.67
C ALA A 336 -19.91 2.81 -18.67
N LEU A 337 -19.70 4.12 -18.62
CA LEU A 337 -20.30 5.08 -19.55
C LEU A 337 -19.20 5.82 -20.29
N ARG A 338 -19.23 5.80 -21.62
CA ARG A 338 -18.30 6.58 -22.43
C ARG A 338 -18.58 8.07 -22.21
N ILE A 339 -17.51 8.82 -21.95
CA ILE A 339 -17.58 10.27 -21.74
C ILE A 339 -16.66 11.00 -22.70
N ARG A 340 -16.84 12.32 -22.81
CA ARG A 340 -15.83 13.17 -23.43
C ARG A 340 -14.63 13.27 -22.48
N PRO A 341 -13.38 13.02 -22.95
CA PRO A 341 -12.20 13.13 -22.11
C PRO A 341 -12.07 14.52 -21.46
N ASN A 342 -11.85 14.56 -20.14
CA ASN A 342 -11.56 15.79 -19.42
C ASN A 342 -10.05 16.07 -19.45
N LEU A 343 -9.64 16.96 -20.35
CA LEU A 343 -8.23 17.28 -20.55
C LEU A 343 -7.59 17.92 -19.32
N GLU A 344 -8.34 18.67 -18.50
CA GLU A 344 -7.79 19.26 -17.28
C GLU A 344 -7.39 18.18 -16.27
N ASN A 345 -8.28 17.21 -16.04
CA ASN A 345 -7.99 16.08 -15.16
C ASN A 345 -6.83 15.24 -15.70
N LEU A 346 -6.77 15.02 -17.02
CA LEU A 346 -5.69 14.29 -17.65
C LEU A 346 -4.34 15.01 -17.55
N ILE A 347 -4.31 16.34 -17.73
CA ILE A 347 -3.09 17.16 -17.51
C ILE A 347 -2.64 17.07 -16.06
N ARG A 348 -3.56 17.16 -15.09
CA ARG A 348 -3.25 17.01 -13.67
C ARG A 348 -2.66 15.63 -13.38
N ALA A 349 -3.28 14.56 -13.88
CA ALA A 349 -2.78 13.20 -13.74
C ALA A 349 -1.38 13.04 -14.32
N MET A 350 -1.16 13.57 -15.52
CA MET A 350 0.16 13.53 -16.17
C MET A 350 1.24 14.29 -15.41
N ARG A 351 0.92 15.45 -14.83
CA ARG A 351 1.85 16.18 -13.95
C ARG A 351 2.21 15.35 -12.72
N THR A 352 1.24 14.65 -12.14
CA THR A 352 1.48 13.76 -11.01
C THR A 352 2.37 12.58 -11.42
N LEU A 353 2.05 11.89 -12.52
CA LEU A 353 2.81 10.72 -12.98
C LEU A 353 4.23 11.06 -13.41
N ASN A 354 4.47 12.25 -13.97
CA ASN A 354 5.80 12.68 -14.42
C ASN A 354 6.59 13.46 -13.35
N ARG A 355 6.14 13.51 -12.09
CA ARG A 355 6.74 14.34 -11.04
C ARG A 355 8.26 14.20 -10.89
N PHE A 356 8.79 12.99 -11.04
CA PHE A 356 10.21 12.69 -10.85
C PHE A 356 10.97 12.50 -12.18
N LYS A 357 10.33 12.74 -13.34
CA LYS A 357 11.01 12.71 -14.63
C LYS A 357 11.70 14.05 -14.88
N GLU A 358 12.91 14.00 -15.44
CA GLU A 358 13.61 15.20 -15.93
C GLU A 358 13.21 15.61 -17.35
#